data_AF-A0A1I8INQ2-F1
#
_entry.id   AF-A0A1I8INQ2-F1
#
_cell.length_a   1.000
_cell.length_b   1.000
_cell.length_c   1.000
_cell.angle_alpha   90.00
_cell.angle_beta   90.00
_cell.angle_gamma   90.00
#
_symmetry.space_group_name_H-M   'P 1'
#
loop_
_entity.id
_entity.type
_entity.pdbx_description
1 polymer ?
#
loop_
_entity_poly.entity_id
_entity_poly.type
_entity_poly.pdbx_seq_one_letter_code
_entity_poly.pdbx_strand_id
1 'polypeptide(L)'
;PSDSELSEQLHSALEQSGFTESRAALQSAAADALQQILRSRKNYNYIFVVGSYSEGWGNSLTTLDGRTDAHSDIDVMHLIPGREYHQRGLCECDGAPEQHEMVNGHIQCSGFASNPAHATPGFTLRPALDNVFASLLCRYPPIAPLLPNRISNIPHSVLEALWKVLTSASSPCHVVHAASPDRGGEELRVSTSFLENRMLRSLSTLQGQLFVTLKYLVKKVICHKNGFKQQGLKSYHVKTITFEWWTRRRSSSGRRRTSDAAIYLKGADKERADQHLDGIMSTLRTVIDRLPQLLQQFIGSLRPVSDSGTFYFHPFQILPDLSPMPLTESNTLEYYQIYDVESLTELIARLPDCALSAREALRALACLKFGYRGTAERVVSSCSGHSVSRGIAWSREKSATEATVEFVMRHLRSRDSTWKFCFFFDQQPKLEFLTGALRECFPLRLSGSAVYFYMNFDALLWALRLELRTDGEASAQDWIRDVAERENSDEQELQIIDSCRHEHTLNICGLEAPPNVESGEATIHVVRVHQISTALEA
;
A
#
# COMPACT_ATOMS: atom_id res chain seq x y z
N PRO A 1 -20.49 -28.18 12.34
CA PRO A 1 -21.35 -26.98 12.51
C PRO A 1 -22.45 -27.03 11.46
N SER A 2 -23.65 -26.54 11.78
CA SER A 2 -24.65 -26.22 10.76
C SER A 2 -24.16 -25.06 9.87
N ASP A 3 -24.76 -24.87 8.70
CA ASP A 3 -24.43 -23.75 7.81
C ASP A 3 -24.66 -22.38 8.51
N SER A 4 -25.68 -22.29 9.37
CA SER A 4 -25.97 -21.08 10.15
C SER A 4 -24.86 -20.80 11.16
N GLU A 5 -24.47 -21.80 11.94
CA GLU A 5 -23.39 -21.67 12.93
C GLU A 5 -22.07 -21.29 12.26
N LEU A 6 -21.75 -21.90 11.12
CA LEU A 6 -20.53 -21.58 10.39
C LEU A 6 -20.55 -20.16 9.82
N SER A 7 -21.70 -19.70 9.32
CA SER A 7 -21.87 -18.33 8.85
C SER A 7 -21.68 -17.31 9.98
N GLU A 8 -22.22 -17.57 11.17
CA GLU A 8 -22.04 -16.70 12.35
C GLU A 8 -20.59 -16.70 12.84
N GLN A 9 -19.94 -17.86 12.88
CA GLN A 9 -18.52 -17.97 13.22
C GLN A 9 -17.64 -17.19 12.24
N LEU A 10 -17.89 -17.31 10.94
CA LEU A 10 -17.16 -16.56 9.91
C LEU A 10 -17.38 -15.06 10.06
N HIS A 11 -18.63 -14.62 10.25
CA HIS A 11 -18.96 -13.21 10.46
C HIS A 11 -18.21 -12.63 11.67
N SER A 12 -18.26 -13.32 12.81
CA SER A 12 -17.57 -12.92 14.04
C SER A 12 -16.05 -12.87 13.86
N ALA A 13 -15.44 -13.88 13.22
CA ALA A 13 -14.00 -13.90 12.96
C ALA A 13 -13.56 -12.76 12.02
N LEU A 14 -14.34 -12.47 10.98
CA LEU A 14 -14.08 -11.36 10.07
C LEU A 14 -14.20 -10.00 10.78
N GLU A 15 -15.22 -9.82 11.62
CA GLU A 15 -15.40 -8.61 12.42
C GLU A 15 -14.25 -8.40 13.40
N GLN A 16 -13.84 -9.45 14.12
CA GLN A 16 -12.67 -9.42 15.01
C GLN A 16 -11.38 -9.10 14.27
N SER A 17 -11.27 -9.53 13.02
CA SER A 17 -10.13 -9.24 12.13
C SER A 17 -10.24 -7.88 11.43
N GLY A 18 -11.22 -7.06 11.82
CA GLY A 18 -11.37 -5.68 11.39
C GLY A 18 -12.11 -5.50 10.07
N PHE A 19 -12.67 -6.55 9.46
CA PHE A 19 -13.45 -6.45 8.23
C PHE A 19 -14.83 -5.87 8.51
N THR A 20 -14.85 -4.56 8.78
CA THR A 20 -16.03 -3.73 9.05
C THR A 20 -16.05 -2.52 8.12
N GLU A 21 -17.24 -1.99 7.85
CA GLU A 21 -17.41 -0.79 7.01
C GLU A 21 -16.58 0.39 7.51
N SER A 22 -16.51 0.58 8.83
CA SER A 22 -15.72 1.64 9.48
C SER A 22 -14.23 1.55 9.16
N ARG A 23 -13.62 0.36 9.28
CA ARG A 23 -12.20 0.15 8.95
C ARG A 23 -11.93 0.18 7.45
N ALA A 24 -12.86 -0.31 6.63
CA ALA A 24 -12.76 -0.20 5.18
C ALA A 24 -12.80 1.26 4.71
N ALA A 25 -13.61 2.10 5.36
CA ALA A 25 -13.61 3.54 5.14
C ALA A 25 -12.26 4.17 5.54
N LEU A 26 -11.67 3.76 6.68
CA LEU A 26 -10.34 4.26 7.08
C LEU A 26 -9.23 3.85 6.10
N GLN A 27 -9.25 2.60 5.61
CA GLN A 27 -8.35 2.15 4.55
C GLN A 27 -8.51 2.99 3.27
N SER A 28 -9.76 3.30 2.91
CA SER A 28 -10.06 4.16 1.75
C SER A 28 -9.52 5.58 1.94
N ALA A 29 -9.69 6.15 3.13
CA ALA A 29 -9.16 7.47 3.49
C ALA A 29 -7.63 7.50 3.51
N ALA A 30 -6.98 6.43 3.97
CA ALA A 30 -5.52 6.28 3.93
C ALA A 30 -5.00 6.23 2.48
N ALA A 31 -5.69 5.51 1.59
CA ALA A 31 -5.36 5.52 0.17
C ALA A 31 -5.54 6.90 -0.48
N ASP A 32 -6.61 7.62 -0.12
CA ASP A 32 -6.82 9.00 -0.60
C ASP A 32 -5.76 9.96 -0.05
N ALA A 33 -5.30 9.76 1.19
CA ALA A 33 -4.19 10.52 1.78
C ALA A 33 -2.87 10.24 1.05
N LEU A 34 -2.57 8.97 0.74
CA LEU A 34 -1.40 8.60 -0.05
C LEU A 34 -1.44 9.25 -1.44
N GLN A 35 -2.61 9.26 -2.10
CA GLN A 35 -2.79 9.94 -3.36
C GLN A 35 -2.53 11.46 -3.26
N GLN A 36 -3.05 12.12 -2.22
CA GLN A 36 -2.80 13.55 -2.00
C GLN A 36 -1.30 13.82 -1.77
N ILE A 37 -0.63 13.00 -0.96
CA ILE A 37 0.82 13.11 -0.74
C ILE A 37 1.58 12.99 -2.07
N LEU A 38 1.24 12.02 -2.91
CA LEU A 38 1.89 11.82 -4.21
C LEU A 38 1.68 13.01 -5.15
N ARG A 39 0.45 13.50 -5.27
CA ARG A 39 0.10 14.64 -6.14
C ARG A 39 0.81 15.91 -5.70
N SER A 40 0.78 16.22 -4.41
CA SER A 40 1.40 17.41 -3.86
C SER A 40 2.92 17.35 -3.99
N ARG A 41 3.52 16.20 -3.67
CA ARG A 41 4.97 16.00 -3.79
C ARG A 41 5.47 16.17 -5.21
N LYS A 42 4.76 15.62 -6.20
CA LYS A 42 5.14 15.73 -7.61
C LYS A 42 4.63 16.99 -8.31
N ASN A 43 3.86 17.83 -7.61
CA ASN A 43 3.08 18.91 -8.21
C ASN A 43 2.31 18.45 -9.46
N TYR A 44 1.70 17.27 -9.37
CA TYR A 44 1.11 16.58 -10.52
C TYR A 44 -0.22 15.92 -10.14
N ASN A 45 -1.32 16.54 -10.55
CA ASN A 45 -2.69 16.16 -10.14
C ASN A 45 -3.22 14.88 -10.80
N TYR A 46 -2.48 14.30 -11.74
CA TYR A 46 -2.91 13.18 -12.57
C TYR A 46 -2.37 11.82 -12.08
N ILE A 47 -2.00 11.74 -10.81
CA ILE A 47 -1.64 10.50 -10.10
C ILE A 47 -2.85 10.00 -9.32
N PHE A 48 -3.15 8.70 -9.40
CA PHE A 48 -4.28 8.09 -8.71
C PHE A 48 -3.88 6.79 -8.05
N VAL A 49 -4.23 6.62 -6.77
CA VAL A 49 -4.06 5.31 -6.09
C VAL A 49 -5.32 4.50 -6.37
N VAL A 50 -5.16 3.37 -7.06
CA VAL A 50 -6.27 2.54 -7.54
C VAL A 50 -6.12 1.10 -7.06
N GLY A 51 -7.02 0.22 -7.49
CA GLY A 51 -6.96 -1.20 -7.15
C GLY A 51 -7.24 -1.47 -5.67
N SER A 52 -6.88 -2.68 -5.23
CA SER A 52 -7.38 -3.24 -3.96
C SER A 52 -6.93 -2.51 -2.71
N TYR A 53 -5.80 -1.78 -2.75
CA TYR A 53 -5.37 -0.90 -1.67
C TYR A 53 -6.36 0.26 -1.46
N SER A 54 -6.89 0.81 -2.56
CA SER A 54 -7.81 1.96 -2.56
C SER A 54 -9.28 1.60 -2.35
N GLU A 55 -9.66 0.33 -2.50
CA GLU A 55 -11.06 -0.14 -2.46
C GLU A 55 -11.61 -0.33 -1.05
N GLY A 56 -10.76 -0.27 -0.02
CA GLY A 56 -11.14 -0.42 1.39
C GLY A 56 -11.19 -1.87 1.89
N TRP A 57 -11.58 -2.83 1.07
CA TRP A 57 -11.82 -4.22 1.51
C TRP A 57 -10.75 -5.23 1.08
N GLY A 58 -10.06 -4.97 -0.03
CA GLY A 58 -9.30 -5.98 -0.74
C GLY A 58 -7.81 -6.03 -0.45
N ASN A 59 -7.28 -5.12 0.36
CA ASN A 59 -5.83 -4.96 0.54
C ASN A 59 -5.18 -6.17 1.23
N SER A 60 -5.88 -6.71 2.23
CA SER A 60 -5.48 -7.88 3.00
C SER A 60 -6.67 -8.85 3.11
N LEU A 61 -6.37 -10.15 3.09
CA LEU A 61 -7.35 -11.21 3.32
C LEU A 61 -7.27 -11.80 4.73
N THR A 62 -6.36 -11.34 5.57
CA THR A 62 -6.11 -11.89 6.92
C THR A 62 -6.60 -10.96 8.02
N THR A 63 -6.31 -9.65 7.89
CA THR A 63 -6.69 -8.60 8.83
C THR A 63 -6.80 -7.27 8.10
N LEU A 64 -7.84 -6.47 8.40
CA LEU A 64 -7.96 -5.11 7.89
C LEU A 64 -7.42 -4.09 8.90
N ASP A 65 -6.10 -3.95 8.94
CA ASP A 65 -5.37 -3.06 9.87
C ASP A 65 -4.49 -2.02 9.18
N GLY A 66 -4.62 -1.83 7.87
CA GLY A 66 -3.83 -0.86 7.10
C GLY A 66 -2.57 -1.44 6.45
N ARG A 67 -2.09 -2.61 6.91
CA ARG A 67 -0.98 -3.32 6.28
C ARG A 67 -1.42 -4.01 5.00
N THR A 68 -0.52 -4.02 4.01
CA THR A 68 -0.72 -4.72 2.73
C THR A 68 -0.21 -6.16 2.87
N ASP A 69 -1.02 -7.14 2.43
CA ASP A 69 -0.61 -8.55 2.41
C ASP A 69 0.62 -8.75 1.51
N ALA A 70 1.50 -9.71 1.84
CA ALA A 70 2.73 -10.00 1.08
C ALA A 70 2.50 -10.38 -0.41
N HIS A 71 1.27 -10.77 -0.78
CA HIS A 71 0.87 -11.07 -2.15
C HIS A 71 -0.12 -10.05 -2.73
N SER A 72 -0.19 -8.88 -2.12
CA SER A 72 -0.95 -7.73 -2.59
C SER A 72 0.02 -6.60 -2.95
N ASP A 73 -0.44 -5.77 -3.86
CA ASP A 73 0.24 -4.66 -4.48
C ASP A 73 -0.54 -3.37 -4.25
N ILE A 74 0.15 -2.24 -4.39
CA ILE A 74 -0.47 -0.92 -4.49
C ILE A 74 -0.37 -0.47 -5.95
N ASP A 75 -1.51 -0.37 -6.61
CA ASP A 75 -1.61 0.15 -7.97
C ASP A 75 -1.63 1.68 -7.96
N VAL A 76 -0.75 2.29 -8.75
CA VAL A 76 -0.72 3.74 -8.97
C VAL A 76 -0.89 4.03 -10.43
N MET A 77 -2.01 4.65 -10.78
CA MET A 77 -2.28 5.09 -12.15
C MET A 77 -1.72 6.50 -12.40
N HIS A 78 -0.99 6.65 -13.50
CA HIS A 78 -0.50 7.92 -14.02
C HIS A 78 -1.23 8.23 -15.33
N LEU A 79 -1.99 9.32 -15.35
CA LEU A 79 -2.72 9.74 -16.55
C LEU A 79 -1.83 10.64 -17.41
N ILE A 80 -1.39 10.14 -18.57
CA ILE A 80 -0.50 10.84 -19.49
C ILE A 80 -1.21 12.08 -20.06
N PRO A 81 -0.64 13.30 -19.92
CA PRO A 81 -1.25 14.52 -20.42
C PRO A 81 -1.05 14.64 -21.94
N GLY A 82 -1.92 15.43 -22.59
CA GLY A 82 -1.76 15.81 -24.00
C GLY A 82 -2.23 14.78 -25.03
N ARG A 83 -2.71 13.60 -24.61
CA ARG A 83 -3.36 12.63 -25.49
C ARG A 83 -4.72 12.21 -24.95
N GLU A 84 -5.76 12.66 -25.63
CA GLU A 84 -7.15 12.27 -25.38
C GLU A 84 -7.67 11.45 -26.56
N TYR A 85 -8.36 10.36 -26.26
CA TYR A 85 -9.02 9.52 -27.25
C TYR A 85 -10.50 9.88 -27.33
N HIS A 86 -11.05 9.76 -28.53
CA HIS A 86 -12.44 10.04 -28.82
C HIS A 86 -13.10 8.79 -29.40
N GLN A 87 -14.20 8.35 -28.79
CA GLN A 87 -14.95 7.21 -29.30
C GLN A 87 -15.86 7.61 -30.46
N ARG A 88 -15.80 6.85 -31.56
CA ARG A 88 -16.67 7.00 -32.72
C ARG A 88 -18.13 6.80 -32.34
N GLY A 89 -18.98 7.76 -32.71
CA GLY A 89 -20.43 7.71 -32.48
C GLY A 89 -20.89 8.05 -31.06
N LEU A 90 -19.98 8.32 -30.12
CA LEU A 90 -20.33 8.83 -28.78
C LEU A 90 -19.65 10.17 -28.45
N CYS A 91 -18.52 10.47 -29.07
CA CYS A 91 -17.81 11.73 -28.83
C CYS A 91 -18.64 12.95 -29.27
N GLU A 92 -18.72 13.96 -28.40
CA GLU A 92 -19.38 15.24 -28.64
C GLU A 92 -18.39 16.43 -28.67
N CYS A 93 -17.07 16.15 -28.63
CA CYS A 93 -16.04 17.18 -28.70
C CYS A 93 -15.94 17.76 -30.12
N ASP A 94 -16.02 19.10 -30.22
CA ASP A 94 -15.85 19.81 -31.48
C ASP A 94 -14.43 19.64 -32.02
N GLY A 95 -14.32 19.27 -33.31
CA GLY A 95 -13.02 19.16 -33.98
C GLY A 95 -12.13 18.00 -33.49
N ALA A 96 -12.71 16.96 -32.89
CA ALA A 96 -11.96 15.77 -32.46
C ALA A 96 -11.10 15.22 -33.62
N PRO A 97 -9.75 15.20 -33.47
CA PRO A 97 -8.83 14.99 -34.60
C PRO A 97 -8.93 13.58 -35.18
N GLU A 98 -9.13 12.57 -34.31
CA GLU A 98 -9.26 11.16 -34.68
C GLU A 98 -10.28 10.47 -33.77
N GLN A 99 -11.18 9.67 -34.37
CA GLN A 99 -12.19 8.90 -33.64
C GLN A 99 -12.00 7.40 -33.82
N HIS A 100 -11.97 6.68 -32.71
CA HIS A 100 -11.67 5.24 -32.65
C HIS A 100 -12.94 4.40 -32.50
N GLU A 101 -12.97 3.26 -33.17
CA GLU A 101 -14.02 2.25 -32.97
C GLU A 101 -13.86 1.58 -31.60
N MET A 102 -14.98 1.32 -30.94
CA MET A 102 -15.05 0.63 -29.64
C MET A 102 -15.67 -0.74 -29.82
N VAL A 103 -14.93 -1.79 -29.46
CA VAL A 103 -15.38 -3.18 -29.52
C VAL A 103 -15.16 -3.83 -28.16
N ASN A 104 -16.22 -4.32 -27.53
CA ASN A 104 -16.17 -5.02 -26.23
C ASN A 104 -15.37 -4.26 -25.15
N GLY A 105 -15.58 -2.94 -25.05
CA GLY A 105 -14.90 -2.08 -24.08
C GLY A 105 -13.44 -1.76 -24.40
N HIS A 106 -12.98 -2.03 -25.63
CA HIS A 106 -11.65 -1.70 -26.12
C HIS A 106 -11.73 -0.75 -27.31
N ILE A 107 -10.96 0.33 -27.27
CA ILE A 107 -10.74 1.19 -28.44
C ILE A 107 -9.68 0.55 -29.34
N GLN A 108 -9.95 0.52 -30.64
CA GLN A 108 -9.00 0.03 -31.64
C GLN A 108 -7.98 1.14 -31.93
N CYS A 109 -6.73 0.94 -31.50
CA CYS A 109 -5.65 1.92 -31.66
C CYS A 109 -4.29 1.22 -31.55
N SER A 110 -3.48 1.30 -32.62
CA SER A 110 -2.18 0.66 -32.71
C SER A 110 -1.03 1.53 -32.19
N GLY A 111 0.10 0.88 -31.87
CA GLY A 111 1.35 1.56 -31.53
C GLY A 111 1.69 1.62 -30.04
N PHE A 112 1.18 0.67 -29.24
CA PHE A 112 1.42 0.63 -27.79
C PHE A 112 2.10 -0.65 -27.31
N ALA A 113 2.76 -0.57 -26.16
CA ALA A 113 3.19 -1.75 -25.43
C ALA A 113 1.98 -2.56 -24.93
N SER A 114 2.08 -3.89 -24.92
CA SER A 114 0.96 -4.78 -24.57
C SER A 114 0.70 -4.95 -23.06
N ASN A 115 1.44 -4.25 -22.19
CA ASN A 115 1.34 -4.37 -20.75
C ASN A 115 1.15 -2.98 -20.11
N PRO A 116 0.09 -2.76 -19.31
CA PRO A 116 -0.21 -1.43 -18.80
C PRO A 116 0.58 -1.07 -17.54
N ALA A 117 1.17 -2.06 -16.86
CA ALA A 117 1.78 -1.90 -15.55
C ALA A 117 3.30 -2.11 -15.59
N HIS A 118 4.03 -1.22 -14.92
CA HIS A 118 5.42 -1.40 -14.52
C HIS A 118 5.47 -1.81 -13.05
N ALA A 119 5.69 -3.11 -12.82
CA ALA A 119 5.72 -3.69 -11.50
C ALA A 119 7.07 -3.49 -10.81
N THR A 120 7.01 -3.11 -9.54
CA THR A 120 8.14 -3.06 -8.60
C THR A 120 7.94 -4.17 -7.58
N PRO A 121 8.95 -5.03 -7.36
CA PRO A 121 8.83 -6.12 -6.40
C PRO A 121 8.56 -5.61 -4.99
N GLY A 122 7.81 -6.40 -4.22
CA GLY A 122 7.62 -6.19 -2.79
C GLY A 122 8.72 -6.83 -1.95
N PHE A 123 8.89 -6.28 -0.76
CA PHE A 123 9.80 -6.68 0.31
C PHE A 123 9.04 -6.80 1.63
N THR A 124 9.63 -7.40 2.66
CA THR A 124 8.99 -7.55 3.99
C THR A 124 8.47 -6.22 4.55
N LEU A 125 9.25 -5.14 4.40
CA LEU A 125 8.94 -3.81 4.92
C LEU A 125 8.34 -2.86 3.87
N ARG A 126 8.08 -3.32 2.64
CA ARG A 126 7.54 -2.47 1.58
C ARG A 126 6.74 -3.30 0.59
N PRO A 127 5.44 -3.04 0.40
CA PRO A 127 4.62 -3.84 -0.50
C PRO A 127 5.10 -3.71 -1.96
N ALA A 128 4.65 -4.64 -2.80
CA ALA A 128 4.79 -4.51 -4.25
C ALA A 128 4.02 -3.29 -4.76
N LEU A 129 4.48 -2.69 -5.85
CA LEU A 129 3.90 -1.47 -6.42
C LEU A 129 3.78 -1.61 -7.93
N ASP A 130 2.61 -1.31 -8.47
CA ASP A 130 2.35 -1.42 -9.91
C ASP A 130 2.00 -0.03 -10.46
N ASN A 131 2.90 0.55 -11.28
CA ASN A 131 2.63 1.81 -11.96
C ASN A 131 1.87 1.56 -13.26
N VAL A 132 0.63 2.04 -13.34
CA VAL A 132 -0.24 1.87 -14.50
C VAL A 132 -0.31 3.15 -15.32
N PHE A 133 0.10 3.11 -16.58
CA PHE A 133 -0.06 4.27 -17.46
C PHE A 133 -1.41 4.25 -18.17
N ALA A 134 -2.09 5.39 -18.13
CA ALA A 134 -3.40 5.59 -18.72
C ALA A 134 -3.44 6.85 -19.59
N SER A 135 -4.40 6.93 -20.49
CA SER A 135 -4.67 8.13 -21.29
C SER A 135 -6.14 8.53 -21.20
N LEU A 136 -6.43 9.80 -21.44
CA LEU A 136 -7.79 10.31 -21.36
C LEU A 136 -8.69 9.70 -22.43
N LEU A 137 -9.93 9.43 -22.05
CA LEU A 137 -11.02 9.17 -22.97
C LEU A 137 -12.07 10.25 -22.71
N CYS A 138 -12.57 10.90 -23.76
CA CYS A 138 -13.43 12.07 -23.60
C CYS A 138 -14.70 11.81 -22.77
N ARG A 139 -15.21 10.56 -22.77
CA ARG A 139 -16.35 10.14 -21.96
C ARG A 139 -16.42 8.62 -21.78
N TYR A 140 -17.10 8.20 -20.72
CA TYR A 140 -17.44 6.79 -20.55
C TYR A 140 -18.47 6.33 -21.60
N PRO A 141 -18.38 5.07 -22.08
CA PRO A 141 -19.49 4.44 -22.77
C PRO A 141 -20.68 4.26 -21.81
N PRO A 142 -21.89 3.96 -22.32
CA PRO A 142 -23.08 3.78 -21.48
C PRO A 142 -22.85 2.78 -20.34
N ILE A 143 -22.94 3.28 -19.09
CA ILE A 143 -22.73 2.47 -17.87
C ILE A 143 -24.06 1.88 -17.43
N ALA A 144 -24.21 0.55 -17.57
CA ALA A 144 -25.50 -0.13 -17.46
C ALA A 144 -26.32 0.18 -16.19
N PRO A 145 -25.75 0.23 -14.96
CA PRO A 145 -26.51 0.56 -13.76
C PRO A 145 -27.08 1.99 -13.71
N LEU A 146 -26.58 2.90 -14.56
CA LEU A 146 -26.94 4.32 -14.56
C LEU A 146 -27.89 4.68 -15.71
N LEU A 147 -28.29 3.72 -16.53
CA LEU A 147 -29.23 3.96 -17.62
C LEU A 147 -30.63 4.28 -17.08
N PRO A 148 -31.36 5.28 -17.61
CA PRO A 148 -32.64 5.75 -17.06
C PRO A 148 -33.72 4.68 -16.88
N ASN A 149 -33.69 3.63 -17.71
CA ASN A 149 -34.68 2.55 -17.72
C ASN A 149 -34.20 1.25 -17.02
N ARG A 150 -33.07 1.30 -16.31
CA ARG A 150 -32.51 0.16 -15.58
C ARG A 150 -32.86 0.27 -14.10
N ILE A 151 -33.69 -0.65 -13.62
CA ILE A 151 -33.96 -0.84 -12.19
C ILE A 151 -32.81 -1.65 -11.59
N SER A 152 -32.15 -1.13 -10.56
CA SER A 152 -31.11 -1.83 -9.79
C SER A 152 -31.46 -1.85 -8.29
N ASN A 153 -30.79 -2.69 -7.49
CA ASN A 153 -30.89 -2.63 -6.01
C ASN A 153 -29.82 -1.72 -5.39
N ILE A 154 -29.08 -0.98 -6.22
CA ILE A 154 -28.07 -0.06 -5.74
C ILE A 154 -28.79 1.10 -5.04
N PRO A 155 -28.40 1.45 -3.79
CA PRO A 155 -29.02 2.57 -3.09
C PRO A 155 -28.93 3.86 -3.90
N HIS A 156 -29.95 4.71 -3.82
CA HIS A 156 -30.01 5.95 -4.61
C HIS A 156 -28.80 6.86 -4.35
N SER A 157 -28.36 6.97 -3.10
CA SER A 157 -27.15 7.72 -2.72
C SER A 157 -25.88 7.21 -3.43
N VAL A 158 -25.78 5.90 -3.66
CA VAL A 158 -24.65 5.29 -4.38
C VAL A 158 -24.76 5.57 -5.89
N LEU A 159 -25.97 5.50 -6.46
CA LEU A 159 -26.22 5.88 -7.86
C LEU A 159 -25.86 7.36 -8.12
N GLU A 160 -26.26 8.26 -7.22
CA GLU A 160 -25.86 9.68 -7.28
C GLU A 160 -24.34 9.85 -7.18
N ALA A 161 -23.69 9.11 -6.29
CA ALA A 161 -22.23 9.15 -6.15
C ALA A 161 -21.51 8.64 -7.41
N LEU A 162 -22.05 7.64 -8.09
CA LEU A 162 -21.52 7.16 -9.38
C LEU A 162 -21.72 8.18 -10.50
N TRP A 163 -22.89 8.84 -10.56
CA TRP A 163 -23.13 9.95 -11.50
C TRP A 163 -22.12 11.10 -11.31
N LYS A 164 -21.80 11.43 -10.05
CA LYS A 164 -20.75 12.41 -9.73
C LYS A 164 -19.38 11.95 -10.21
N VAL A 165 -19.03 10.66 -10.08
CA VAL A 165 -17.77 10.11 -10.59
C VAL A 165 -17.69 10.20 -12.12
N LEU A 166 -18.78 9.92 -12.85
CA LEU A 166 -18.80 10.01 -14.32
C LEU A 166 -18.52 11.41 -14.85
N THR A 167 -18.91 12.45 -14.11
CA THR A 167 -18.91 13.84 -14.57
C THR A 167 -17.79 14.67 -13.93
N SER A 168 -17.09 14.14 -12.92
CA SER A 168 -16.06 14.88 -12.21
C SER A 168 -14.72 14.87 -12.95
N ALA A 169 -14.12 16.06 -13.08
CA ALA A 169 -12.73 16.21 -13.52
C ALA A 169 -11.71 15.52 -12.57
N SER A 170 -12.10 15.23 -11.33
CA SER A 170 -11.26 14.52 -10.35
C SER A 170 -11.25 13.00 -10.53
N SER A 171 -12.05 12.46 -11.44
CA SER A 171 -12.12 11.04 -11.79
C SER A 171 -12.33 10.85 -13.30
N PRO A 172 -11.36 11.31 -14.12
CA PRO A 172 -11.53 11.35 -15.57
C PRO A 172 -11.74 9.96 -16.17
N CYS A 173 -12.53 9.90 -17.24
CA CYS A 173 -12.62 8.68 -18.04
C CYS A 173 -11.28 8.41 -18.73
N HIS A 174 -10.86 7.16 -18.75
CA HIS A 174 -9.53 6.80 -19.22
C HIS A 174 -9.48 5.40 -19.80
N VAL A 175 -8.45 5.19 -20.62
CA VAL A 175 -8.07 3.90 -21.20
C VAL A 175 -6.69 3.49 -20.70
N VAL A 176 -6.46 2.19 -20.59
CA VAL A 176 -5.17 1.60 -20.20
C VAL A 176 -4.63 0.71 -21.31
N HIS A 177 -3.31 0.49 -21.34
CA HIS A 177 -2.63 -0.40 -22.29
C HIS A 177 -2.90 -1.88 -22.01
N ALA A 178 -4.16 -2.27 -22.04
CA ALA A 178 -4.62 -3.65 -21.97
C ALA A 178 -5.38 -3.99 -23.25
N ALA A 179 -5.09 -5.16 -23.81
CA ALA A 179 -5.72 -5.66 -25.01
C ALA A 179 -6.34 -7.04 -24.79
N SER A 180 -7.22 -7.43 -25.71
CA SER A 180 -7.71 -8.80 -25.82
C SER A 180 -6.55 -9.77 -26.07
N PRO A 181 -6.71 -11.08 -25.78
CA PRO A 181 -5.74 -12.09 -26.22
C PRO A 181 -5.39 -11.91 -27.70
N ASP A 182 -4.09 -12.02 -28.01
CA ASP A 182 -3.51 -11.91 -29.36
C ASP A 182 -3.61 -10.54 -30.05
N ARG A 183 -4.16 -9.51 -29.38
CA ARG A 183 -4.26 -8.14 -29.91
C ARG A 183 -3.36 -7.13 -29.19
N GLY A 184 -2.25 -7.62 -28.63
CA GLY A 184 -1.30 -6.82 -27.88
C GLY A 184 -0.76 -5.65 -28.72
N GLY A 185 -0.93 -4.42 -28.22
CA GLY A 185 -0.44 -3.21 -28.89
C GLY A 185 -1.34 -2.65 -29.99
N GLU A 186 -2.50 -3.28 -30.23
CA GLU A 186 -3.52 -2.85 -31.20
C GLU A 186 -4.80 -2.31 -30.53
N GLU A 187 -4.88 -2.40 -29.20
CA GLU A 187 -6.03 -1.98 -28.42
C GLU A 187 -5.65 -1.27 -27.13
N LEU A 188 -6.56 -0.40 -26.67
CA LEU A 188 -6.58 0.12 -25.32
C LEU A 188 -7.93 -0.19 -24.68
N ARG A 189 -7.94 -0.61 -23.42
CA ARG A 189 -9.16 -0.97 -22.70
C ARG A 189 -9.70 0.22 -21.91
N VAL A 190 -11.00 0.48 -22.01
CA VAL A 190 -11.69 1.42 -21.11
C VAL A 190 -11.59 0.90 -19.68
N SER A 191 -11.11 1.74 -18.79
CA SER A 191 -10.99 1.41 -17.38
C SER A 191 -12.14 2.03 -16.59
N THR A 192 -12.78 1.22 -15.76
CA THR A 192 -13.85 1.62 -14.85
C THR A 192 -13.40 1.73 -13.41
N SER A 193 -12.09 1.74 -13.13
CA SER A 193 -11.54 1.65 -11.77
C SER A 193 -12.10 2.69 -10.79
N PHE A 194 -12.39 3.93 -11.23
CA PHE A 194 -13.02 4.92 -10.34
C PHE A 194 -14.47 4.57 -9.96
N LEU A 195 -15.23 4.02 -10.90
CA LEU A 195 -16.60 3.55 -10.66
C LEU A 195 -16.59 2.30 -9.78
N GLU A 196 -15.67 1.36 -10.04
CA GLU A 196 -15.47 0.15 -9.23
C GLU A 196 -15.08 0.50 -7.80
N ASN A 197 -14.14 1.44 -7.62
CA ASN A 197 -13.73 1.94 -6.31
C ASN A 197 -14.92 2.53 -5.57
N ARG A 198 -15.73 3.38 -6.23
CA ARG A 198 -16.92 3.98 -5.60
C ARG A 198 -17.92 2.91 -5.14
N MET A 199 -18.14 1.88 -5.95
CA MET A 199 -19.03 0.77 -5.61
C MET A 199 -18.52 -0.02 -4.40
N LEU A 200 -17.25 -0.43 -4.39
CA LEU A 200 -16.67 -1.22 -3.30
C LEU A 200 -16.61 -0.45 -1.98
N ARG A 201 -16.32 0.87 -2.04
CA ARG A 201 -16.33 1.75 -0.86
C ARG A 201 -17.73 1.98 -0.29
N SER A 202 -18.79 1.59 -1.01
CA SER A 202 -20.18 1.73 -0.58
C SER A 202 -20.79 0.44 -0.02
N LEU A 203 -20.00 -0.63 0.10
CA LEU A 203 -20.47 -1.89 0.66
C LEU A 203 -20.64 -1.80 2.18
N SER A 204 -21.76 -2.32 2.68
CA SER A 204 -21.94 -2.54 4.11
C SER A 204 -20.97 -3.61 4.63
N THR A 205 -20.85 -3.74 5.96
CA THR A 205 -20.03 -4.78 6.60
C THR A 205 -20.29 -6.18 6.02
N LEU A 206 -21.55 -6.62 5.95
CA LEU A 206 -21.88 -7.95 5.43
C LEU A 206 -21.52 -8.11 3.94
N GLN A 207 -21.73 -7.07 3.14
CA GLN A 207 -21.41 -7.10 1.71
C GLN A 207 -19.90 -7.13 1.48
N GLY A 208 -19.15 -6.33 2.23
CA GLY A 208 -17.69 -6.31 2.21
C GLY A 208 -17.08 -7.63 2.68
N GLN A 209 -17.59 -8.21 3.76
CA GLN A 209 -17.18 -9.54 4.24
C GLN A 209 -17.43 -10.65 3.23
N LEU A 210 -18.59 -10.63 2.54
CA LEU A 210 -18.86 -11.56 1.45
C LEU A 210 -17.86 -11.36 0.29
N PHE A 211 -17.58 -10.12 -0.10
CA PHE A 211 -16.58 -9.81 -1.12
C PHE A 211 -15.19 -10.37 -0.75
N VAL A 212 -14.74 -10.15 0.48
CA VAL A 212 -13.46 -10.66 1.00
C VAL A 212 -13.45 -12.20 0.99
N THR A 213 -14.54 -12.84 1.41
CA THR A 213 -14.68 -14.30 1.41
C THR A 213 -14.58 -14.87 0.00
N LEU A 214 -15.29 -14.29 -0.97
CA LEU A 214 -15.19 -14.69 -2.38
C LEU A 214 -13.78 -14.45 -2.93
N LYS A 215 -13.16 -13.33 -2.55
CA LYS A 215 -11.78 -13.00 -2.94
C LYS A 215 -10.80 -14.01 -2.38
N TYR A 216 -10.98 -14.46 -1.13
CA TYR A 216 -10.19 -15.54 -0.53
C TYR A 216 -10.36 -16.85 -1.32
N LEU A 217 -11.60 -17.29 -1.56
CA LEU A 217 -11.85 -18.53 -2.31
C LEU A 217 -11.21 -18.48 -3.69
N VAL A 218 -11.33 -17.37 -4.42
CA VAL A 218 -10.71 -17.24 -5.74
C VAL A 218 -9.18 -17.16 -5.65
N LYS A 219 -8.63 -16.28 -4.80
CA LYS A 219 -7.18 -15.98 -4.76
C LYS A 219 -6.37 -17.08 -4.06
N LYS A 220 -6.87 -17.65 -2.96
CA LYS A 220 -6.14 -18.56 -2.07
C LYS A 220 -6.51 -20.03 -2.25
N VAL A 221 -7.75 -20.32 -2.67
CA VAL A 221 -8.20 -21.71 -2.85
C VAL A 221 -8.17 -22.12 -4.32
N ILE A 222 -8.80 -21.36 -5.21
CA ILE A 222 -8.98 -21.75 -6.62
C ILE A 222 -7.69 -21.52 -7.42
N CYS A 223 -7.16 -20.30 -7.40
CA CYS A 223 -6.06 -19.91 -8.30
C CYS A 223 -4.67 -20.13 -7.71
N HIS A 224 -4.57 -20.33 -6.40
CA HIS A 224 -3.27 -20.42 -5.73
C HIS A 224 -2.52 -21.70 -6.10
N LYS A 225 -1.18 -21.63 -6.13
CA LYS A 225 -0.31 -22.77 -6.45
C LYS A 225 -0.49 -23.96 -5.50
N ASN A 226 -0.78 -23.68 -4.23
CA ASN A 226 -1.03 -24.69 -3.19
C ASN A 226 -2.52 -25.04 -3.04
N GLY A 227 -3.39 -24.45 -3.88
CA GLY A 227 -4.81 -24.77 -3.94
C GLY A 227 -5.12 -25.65 -5.15
N PHE A 228 -6.19 -25.34 -5.88
CA PHE A 228 -6.54 -26.04 -7.12
C PHE A 228 -5.69 -25.62 -8.33
N LYS A 229 -4.89 -24.55 -8.22
CA LYS A 229 -4.02 -24.02 -9.29
C LYS A 229 -4.78 -23.75 -10.60
N GLN A 230 -6.07 -23.44 -10.51
CA GLN A 230 -6.92 -23.17 -11.66
C GLN A 230 -6.55 -21.82 -12.27
N GLN A 231 -6.22 -21.82 -13.56
CA GLN A 231 -5.95 -20.60 -14.32
C GLN A 231 -7.24 -20.01 -14.92
N GLY A 232 -7.17 -18.75 -15.35
CA GLY A 232 -8.27 -18.04 -16.01
C GLY A 232 -9.13 -17.20 -15.07
N LEU A 233 -9.14 -17.48 -13.76
CA LEU A 233 -9.83 -16.68 -12.75
C LEU A 233 -8.87 -15.70 -12.04
N LYS A 234 -9.43 -14.57 -11.58
CA LYS A 234 -8.70 -13.44 -10.97
C LYS A 234 -9.63 -12.66 -10.04
N SER A 235 -9.08 -11.82 -9.16
CA SER A 235 -9.87 -10.97 -8.26
C SER A 235 -10.84 -10.03 -8.98
N TYR A 236 -10.57 -9.65 -10.23
CA TYR A 236 -11.51 -8.87 -11.05
C TYR A 236 -12.87 -9.59 -11.22
N HIS A 237 -12.87 -10.92 -11.42
CA HIS A 237 -14.11 -11.70 -11.53
C HIS A 237 -14.96 -11.63 -10.27
N VAL A 238 -14.33 -11.56 -9.09
CA VAL A 238 -15.03 -11.42 -7.81
C VAL A 238 -15.75 -10.08 -7.76
N LYS A 239 -15.09 -8.99 -8.14
CA LYS A 239 -15.71 -7.66 -8.21
C LYS A 239 -16.91 -7.66 -9.14
N THR A 240 -16.75 -8.21 -10.35
CA THR A 240 -17.83 -8.29 -11.34
C THR A 240 -19.04 -9.04 -10.79
N ILE A 241 -18.83 -10.19 -10.13
CA ILE A 241 -19.91 -10.96 -9.50
C ILE A 241 -20.59 -10.15 -8.39
N THR A 242 -19.82 -9.47 -7.54
CA THR A 242 -20.36 -8.61 -6.48
C THR A 242 -21.22 -7.49 -7.05
N PHE A 243 -20.78 -6.82 -8.11
CA PHE A 243 -21.56 -5.75 -8.76
C PHE A 243 -22.82 -6.31 -9.45
N GLU A 244 -22.72 -7.45 -10.13
CA GLU A 244 -23.87 -8.14 -10.72
C GLU A 244 -24.93 -8.52 -9.67
N TRP A 245 -24.52 -8.95 -8.47
CA TRP A 245 -25.45 -9.24 -7.38
C TRP A 245 -26.19 -7.98 -6.92
N TRP A 246 -25.52 -6.84 -6.91
CA TRP A 246 -26.12 -5.56 -6.54
C TRP A 246 -27.05 -4.99 -7.61
N THR A 247 -26.74 -5.23 -8.89
CA THR A 247 -27.56 -4.74 -10.00
C THR A 247 -28.79 -5.60 -10.27
N ARG A 248 -28.79 -6.89 -9.89
CA ARG A 248 -29.89 -7.83 -10.18
C ARG A 248 -31.01 -7.81 -9.13
N ARG A 249 -32.27 -7.62 -9.55
CA ARG A 249 -33.44 -8.04 -8.75
C ARG A 249 -33.52 -9.57 -8.67
N ARG A 250 -33.94 -10.11 -7.51
CA ARG A 250 -34.46 -11.49 -7.40
C ARG A 250 -35.77 -11.56 -8.20
N SER A 251 -35.70 -11.90 -9.49
CA SER A 251 -36.86 -12.38 -10.24
C SER A 251 -36.99 -13.89 -10.03
N SER A 252 -38.19 -14.33 -9.68
CA SER A 252 -38.57 -15.71 -9.33
C SER A 252 -38.58 -16.70 -10.51
N SER A 253 -37.79 -16.47 -11.56
CA SER A 253 -37.61 -17.43 -12.66
C SER A 253 -36.13 -17.62 -12.97
N GLY A 254 -35.72 -18.89 -12.98
CA GLY A 254 -34.34 -19.34 -12.97
C GLY A 254 -33.53 -19.01 -14.23
N ARG A 255 -32.22 -19.07 -14.04
CA ARG A 255 -31.13 -19.16 -15.03
C ARG A 255 -31.29 -18.25 -16.25
N ARG A 256 -30.72 -17.05 -16.16
CA ARG A 256 -30.17 -16.36 -17.35
C ARG A 256 -28.66 -16.50 -17.35
N ARG A 257 -28.14 -17.08 -18.45
CA ARG A 257 -26.70 -17.17 -18.76
C ARG A 257 -26.10 -15.78 -18.76
N THR A 258 -24.95 -15.62 -18.08
CA THR A 258 -24.02 -14.52 -18.36
C THR A 258 -23.45 -14.77 -19.75
N SER A 259 -24.06 -14.20 -20.79
CA SER A 259 -23.65 -14.35 -22.19
C SER A 259 -22.24 -13.82 -22.47
N ASP A 260 -21.70 -13.03 -21.54
CA ASP A 260 -20.47 -12.25 -21.76
C ASP A 260 -19.27 -12.79 -20.95
N ALA A 261 -19.39 -13.97 -20.34
CA ALA A 261 -18.32 -14.58 -19.52
C ALA A 261 -17.00 -14.75 -20.30
N ALA A 262 -17.07 -14.95 -21.61
CA ALA A 262 -15.91 -15.08 -22.50
C ALA A 262 -15.04 -13.82 -22.61
N ILE A 263 -15.59 -12.63 -22.31
CA ILE A 263 -14.85 -11.35 -22.36
C ILE A 263 -13.89 -11.21 -21.17
N TYR A 264 -14.08 -12.01 -20.11
CA TYR A 264 -13.38 -11.82 -18.82
C TYR A 264 -12.29 -12.86 -18.53
N LEU A 265 -12.26 -13.98 -19.26
CA LEU A 265 -11.25 -15.03 -19.10
C LEU A 265 -9.97 -14.64 -19.85
N LYS A 266 -8.96 -14.15 -19.12
CA LYS A 266 -7.64 -13.88 -19.69
C LYS A 266 -6.88 -15.20 -19.89
N GLY A 267 -6.50 -15.50 -21.13
CA GLY A 267 -5.61 -16.62 -21.48
C GLY A 267 -6.29 -17.92 -21.94
N ALA A 268 -7.55 -17.88 -22.37
CA ALA A 268 -8.15 -19.02 -23.08
C ALA A 268 -7.84 -18.89 -24.57
N ASP A 269 -6.96 -19.75 -25.07
CA ASP A 269 -6.78 -20.00 -26.49
C ASP A 269 -8.15 -20.44 -27.07
N LYS A 270 -8.63 -19.83 -28.16
CA LYS A 270 -10.00 -20.06 -28.65
C LYS A 270 -10.26 -21.54 -28.99
N GLU A 271 -9.22 -22.29 -29.35
CA GLU A 271 -9.29 -23.72 -29.66
C GLU A 271 -9.43 -24.63 -28.41
N ARG A 272 -9.21 -24.10 -27.20
CA ARG A 272 -9.30 -24.85 -25.92
C ARG A 272 -10.25 -24.21 -24.90
N ALA A 273 -11.04 -23.21 -25.30
CA ALA A 273 -11.94 -22.47 -24.43
C ALA A 273 -12.93 -23.40 -23.69
N ASP A 274 -13.50 -24.38 -24.38
CA ASP A 274 -14.47 -25.32 -23.79
C ASP A 274 -13.82 -26.24 -22.75
N GLN A 275 -12.62 -26.77 -23.01
CA GLN A 275 -11.87 -27.58 -22.05
C GLN A 275 -11.43 -26.76 -20.83
N HIS A 276 -11.04 -25.51 -21.03
CA HIS A 276 -10.72 -24.57 -19.94
C HIS A 276 -11.95 -24.26 -19.09
N LEU A 277 -13.11 -24.04 -19.72
CA LEU A 277 -14.38 -23.81 -19.03
C LEU A 277 -14.81 -25.04 -18.24
N ASP A 278 -14.68 -26.24 -18.79
CA ASP A 278 -14.98 -27.49 -18.10
C ASP A 278 -14.09 -27.68 -16.86
N GLY A 279 -12.80 -27.37 -16.96
CA GLY A 279 -11.87 -27.40 -15.82
C GLY A 279 -12.27 -26.41 -14.71
N ILE A 280 -12.63 -25.17 -15.09
CA ILE A 280 -13.15 -24.17 -14.15
C ILE A 280 -14.44 -24.67 -13.50
N MET A 281 -15.39 -25.20 -14.29
CA MET A 281 -16.67 -25.70 -13.78
C MET A 281 -16.50 -26.88 -12.83
N SER A 282 -15.61 -27.81 -13.13
CA SER A 282 -15.28 -28.94 -12.25
C SER A 282 -14.69 -28.45 -10.92
N THR A 283 -13.72 -27.54 -10.99
CA THR A 283 -13.12 -26.93 -9.79
C THR A 283 -14.17 -26.21 -8.93
N LEU A 284 -15.07 -25.43 -9.55
CA LEU A 284 -16.13 -24.73 -8.84
C LEU A 284 -17.09 -25.69 -8.14
N ARG A 285 -17.47 -26.81 -8.78
CA ARG A 285 -18.29 -27.85 -8.13
C ARG A 285 -17.60 -28.40 -6.89
N THR A 286 -16.32 -28.77 -7.00
CA THR A 286 -15.55 -29.26 -5.84
C THR A 286 -15.43 -28.22 -4.72
N VAL A 287 -15.24 -26.94 -5.07
CA VAL A 287 -15.20 -25.86 -4.08
C VAL A 287 -16.54 -25.68 -3.38
N ILE A 288 -17.66 -25.79 -4.12
CA ILE A 288 -19.01 -25.73 -3.54
C ILE A 288 -19.24 -26.92 -2.60
N ASP A 289 -18.90 -28.13 -3.03
CA ASP A 289 -19.07 -29.35 -2.23
C ASP A 289 -18.23 -29.32 -0.93
N ARG A 290 -17.07 -28.65 -0.97
CA ARG A 290 -16.14 -28.50 0.16
C ARG A 290 -16.24 -27.15 0.86
N LEU A 291 -17.27 -26.36 0.57
CA LEU A 291 -17.36 -24.98 1.05
C LEU A 291 -17.28 -24.89 2.58
N PRO A 292 -17.96 -25.74 3.38
CA PRO A 292 -17.88 -25.64 4.83
C PRO A 292 -16.45 -25.80 5.36
N GLN A 293 -15.67 -26.75 4.84
CA GLN A 293 -14.30 -26.99 5.28
C GLN A 293 -13.37 -25.85 4.84
N LEU A 294 -13.58 -25.31 3.63
CA LEU A 294 -12.79 -24.19 3.12
C LEU A 294 -13.05 -22.89 3.91
N LEU A 295 -14.29 -22.66 4.35
CA LEU A 295 -14.62 -21.54 5.23
C LEU A 295 -14.03 -21.71 6.63
N GLN A 296 -14.00 -22.92 7.18
CA GLN A 296 -13.29 -23.18 8.44
C GLN A 296 -11.78 -22.90 8.32
N GLN A 297 -11.16 -23.29 7.21
CA GLN A 297 -9.76 -22.95 6.92
C GLN A 297 -9.58 -21.43 6.81
N PHE A 298 -10.54 -20.74 6.18
CA PHE A 298 -10.49 -19.29 6.08
C PHE A 298 -10.54 -18.65 7.48
N ILE A 299 -11.49 -19.06 8.33
CA ILE A 299 -11.60 -18.61 9.73
C ILE A 299 -10.27 -18.80 10.47
N GLY A 300 -9.64 -19.98 10.35
CA GLY A 300 -8.36 -20.26 10.99
C GLY A 300 -7.17 -19.46 10.44
N SER A 301 -7.31 -18.82 9.28
CA SER A 301 -6.29 -17.95 8.68
C SER A 301 -6.47 -16.47 9.00
N LEU A 302 -7.62 -16.09 9.56
CA LEU A 302 -7.92 -14.72 9.97
C LEU A 302 -7.15 -14.38 11.24
N ARG A 303 -6.64 -13.15 11.32
CA ARG A 303 -5.95 -12.65 12.51
C ARG A 303 -6.73 -11.45 13.06
N PRO A 304 -7.16 -11.50 14.34
CA PRO A 304 -7.82 -10.38 14.99
C PRO A 304 -6.99 -9.09 14.91
N VAL A 305 -7.66 -7.94 14.91
CA VAL A 305 -6.97 -6.67 15.15
C VAL A 305 -6.47 -6.65 16.60
N SER A 306 -5.34 -5.98 16.85
CA SER A 306 -4.80 -5.84 18.20
C SER A 306 -5.81 -5.17 19.14
N ASP A 307 -5.70 -5.43 20.44
CA ASP A 307 -6.57 -4.81 21.46
C ASP A 307 -6.52 -3.26 21.42
N SER A 308 -5.38 -2.70 21.02
CA SER A 308 -5.20 -1.26 20.81
C SER A 308 -6.01 -0.69 19.63
N GLY A 309 -6.58 -1.55 18.76
CA GLY A 309 -7.29 -1.15 17.56
C GLY A 309 -6.42 -0.35 16.59
N THR A 310 -5.09 -0.53 16.63
CA THR A 310 -4.18 0.28 15.80
C THR A 310 -4.40 -0.01 14.31
N PHE A 311 -4.43 1.07 13.53
CA PHE A 311 -4.45 1.05 12.06
C PHE A 311 -3.13 1.63 11.54
N TYR A 312 -2.35 0.80 10.86
CA TYR A 312 -1.00 1.10 10.40
C TYR A 312 -1.02 1.87 9.08
N PHE A 313 -0.37 3.03 9.05
CA PHE A 313 -0.20 3.80 7.82
C PHE A 313 1.07 4.66 7.92
N HIS A 314 2.09 4.29 7.14
CA HIS A 314 3.37 5.00 7.07
C HIS A 314 3.67 5.37 5.60
N PRO A 315 3.23 6.55 5.14
CA PRO A 315 3.29 6.92 3.72
C PRO A 315 4.69 6.82 3.11
N PHE A 316 5.74 7.24 3.85
CA PHE A 316 7.12 7.25 3.35
C PHE A 316 7.80 5.89 3.33
N GLN A 317 7.25 4.89 4.03
CA GLN A 317 7.65 3.49 3.89
C GLN A 317 7.13 2.90 2.57
N ILE A 318 5.89 3.24 2.20
CA ILE A 318 5.18 2.67 1.04
C ILE A 318 5.13 3.58 -0.18
N LEU A 319 5.87 4.69 -0.17
CA LEU A 319 5.81 5.74 -1.19
C LEU A 319 6.12 5.17 -2.59
N PRO A 320 5.20 5.21 -3.56
CA PRO A 320 5.39 4.53 -4.84
C PRO A 320 6.54 5.01 -5.71
N ASP A 321 6.83 6.32 -5.69
CA ASP A 321 7.96 6.92 -6.39
C ASP A 321 8.92 7.56 -5.38
N LEU A 322 10.14 7.02 -5.31
CA LEU A 322 11.20 7.45 -4.40
C LEU A 322 12.16 8.47 -5.03
N SER A 323 11.96 8.86 -6.30
CA SER A 323 12.82 9.86 -6.94
C SER A 323 12.69 11.21 -6.23
N PRO A 324 13.79 11.82 -5.78
CA PRO A 324 13.77 13.05 -5.01
C PRO A 324 13.19 14.20 -5.83
N MET A 325 12.49 15.10 -5.17
CA MET A 325 11.95 16.33 -5.76
C MET A 325 12.73 17.55 -5.26
N PRO A 326 12.98 18.55 -6.12
CA PRO A 326 13.56 19.81 -5.67
C PRO A 326 12.67 20.47 -4.61
N LEU A 327 13.28 20.88 -3.50
CA LEU A 327 12.59 21.63 -2.47
C LEU A 327 12.50 23.11 -2.83
N THR A 328 11.35 23.72 -2.56
CA THR A 328 11.18 25.18 -2.60
C THR A 328 11.81 25.84 -1.36
N GLU A 329 12.33 27.06 -1.50
CA GLU A 329 12.96 27.87 -0.44
C GLU A 329 12.00 28.38 0.67
N SER A 330 10.90 27.66 0.94
CA SER A 330 9.94 28.02 2.00
C SER A 330 10.50 27.71 3.39
N ASN A 331 10.40 28.65 4.33
CA ASN A 331 10.81 28.43 5.72
C ASN A 331 10.04 27.30 6.41
N THR A 332 8.80 27.02 6.00
CA THR A 332 7.98 25.93 6.53
C THR A 332 7.91 24.78 5.52
N LEU A 333 8.17 23.55 5.99
CA LEU A 333 8.03 22.33 5.21
C LEU A 333 6.61 21.78 5.33
N GLU A 334 5.99 21.52 4.19
CA GLU A 334 4.76 20.76 4.13
C GLU A 334 5.02 19.27 4.39
N TYR A 335 4.02 18.55 4.88
CA TYR A 335 4.16 17.13 5.24
C TYR A 335 4.76 16.29 4.09
N TYR A 336 4.26 16.48 2.87
CA TYR A 336 4.68 15.71 1.70
C TYR A 336 6.12 16.04 1.23
N GLN A 337 6.68 17.16 1.66
CA GLN A 337 8.05 17.59 1.34
C GLN A 337 9.09 16.96 2.26
N ILE A 338 8.68 16.38 3.41
CA ILE A 338 9.60 15.79 4.40
C ILE A 338 10.50 14.72 3.77
N TYR A 339 9.98 13.95 2.82
CA TYR A 339 10.75 12.91 2.12
C TYR A 339 11.93 13.49 1.32
N ASP A 340 11.78 14.70 0.80
CA ASP A 340 12.72 15.34 -0.11
C ASP A 340 13.74 16.22 0.61
N VAL A 341 13.74 16.22 1.94
CA VAL A 341 14.70 16.97 2.76
C VAL A 341 16.10 16.39 2.60
N GLU A 342 16.95 17.16 1.93
CA GLU A 342 18.37 16.85 1.81
C GLU A 342 19.15 17.25 3.08
N SER A 343 20.25 16.52 3.34
CA SER A 343 21.03 16.61 4.58
C SER A 343 21.94 17.85 4.62
N LEU A 344 21.34 19.02 4.83
CA LEU A 344 22.00 20.22 5.33
C LEU A 344 21.51 20.47 6.77
N THR A 345 22.41 20.81 7.70
CA THR A 345 22.08 21.03 9.11
C THR A 345 20.92 22.03 9.30
N GLU A 346 20.83 23.03 8.42
CA GLU A 346 19.75 24.02 8.39
C GLU A 346 18.41 23.44 7.89
N LEU A 347 18.44 22.49 6.94
CA LEU A 347 17.25 21.80 6.45
C LEU A 347 16.70 20.78 7.44
N ILE A 348 17.59 20.11 8.18
CA ILE A 348 17.17 19.20 9.26
C ILE A 348 16.38 19.99 10.33
N ALA A 349 16.83 21.21 10.67
CA ALA A 349 16.14 22.06 11.64
C ALA A 349 14.73 22.48 11.18
N ARG A 350 14.43 22.45 9.88
CA ARG A 350 13.10 22.75 9.31
C ARG A 350 12.10 21.59 9.44
N LEU A 351 12.56 20.38 9.78
CA LEU A 351 11.67 19.23 9.90
C LEU A 351 10.60 19.48 10.99
N PRO A 352 9.31 19.27 10.71
CA PRO A 352 8.24 19.50 11.67
C PRO A 352 8.21 18.43 12.77
N ASP A 353 7.47 18.68 13.84
CA ASP A 353 7.35 17.75 14.97
C ASP A 353 6.69 16.41 14.60
N CYS A 354 5.97 16.36 13.48
CA CYS A 354 5.50 15.08 12.94
C CYS A 354 6.59 14.17 12.38
N ALA A 355 7.84 14.64 12.33
CA ALA A 355 9.06 13.92 12.00
C ALA A 355 10.13 14.11 13.09
N LEU A 356 9.73 14.32 14.35
CA LEU A 356 10.65 14.60 15.45
C LEU A 356 11.74 13.53 15.58
N SER A 357 11.38 12.24 15.53
CA SER A 357 12.37 11.17 15.65
C SER A 357 13.40 11.21 14.52
N ALA A 358 12.96 11.46 13.29
CA ALA A 358 13.86 11.61 12.15
C ALA A 358 14.75 12.85 12.29
N ARG A 359 14.18 13.99 12.70
CA ARG A 359 14.90 15.24 12.93
C ARG A 359 16.01 15.07 13.96
N GLU A 360 15.68 14.58 15.15
CA GLU A 360 16.64 14.49 16.25
C GLU A 360 17.69 13.39 16.01
N ALA A 361 17.32 12.27 15.37
CA ALA A 361 18.29 11.27 14.94
C ALA A 361 19.28 11.84 13.93
N LEU A 362 18.81 12.55 12.90
CA LEU A 362 19.68 13.18 11.90
C LEU A 362 20.58 14.26 12.52
N ARG A 363 20.09 15.04 13.48
CA ARG A 363 20.90 16.01 14.23
C ARG A 363 22.00 15.33 15.05
N ALA A 364 21.68 14.23 15.73
CA ALA A 364 22.66 13.46 16.47
C ALA A 364 23.72 12.85 15.55
N LEU A 365 23.32 12.22 14.43
CA LEU A 365 24.24 11.69 13.43
C LEU A 365 25.15 12.79 12.87
N ALA A 366 24.61 13.97 12.56
CA ALA A 366 25.41 15.11 12.10
C ALA A 366 26.44 15.54 13.16
N CYS A 367 26.04 15.62 14.44
CA CYS A 367 26.96 15.94 15.53
C CYS A 367 28.10 14.90 15.63
N LEU A 368 27.78 13.61 15.55
CA LEU A 368 28.78 12.53 15.60
C LEU A 368 29.75 12.60 14.42
N LYS A 369 29.23 12.83 13.20
CA LYS A 369 30.05 13.00 11.99
C LYS A 369 31.10 14.11 12.13
N PHE A 370 30.78 15.20 12.84
CA PHE A 370 31.70 16.33 13.07
C PHE A 370 32.44 16.25 14.42
N GLY A 371 32.38 15.13 15.13
CA GLY A 371 33.10 14.93 16.39
C GLY A 371 32.47 15.61 17.62
N TYR A 372 31.26 16.16 17.51
CA TYR A 372 30.55 16.84 18.59
C TYR A 372 29.77 15.87 19.49
N ARG A 373 30.46 14.86 20.07
CA ARG A 373 29.84 13.78 20.87
C ARG A 373 28.95 14.29 22.01
N GLY A 374 29.42 15.27 22.80
CA GLY A 374 28.63 15.82 23.91
C GLY A 374 27.36 16.58 23.45
N THR A 375 27.33 17.11 22.21
CA THR A 375 26.12 17.69 21.64
C THR A 375 25.16 16.60 21.17
N ALA A 376 25.67 15.53 20.57
CA ALA A 376 24.88 14.36 20.19
C ALA A 376 24.19 13.74 21.43
N GLU A 377 24.91 13.60 22.55
CA GLU A 377 24.36 13.15 23.83
C GLU A 377 23.19 14.01 24.29
N ARG A 378 23.35 15.34 24.33
CA ARG A 378 22.26 16.24 24.73
C ARG A 378 21.04 16.13 23.82
N VAL A 379 21.25 15.98 22.51
CA VAL A 379 20.14 15.80 21.54
C VAL A 379 19.37 14.54 21.86
N VAL A 380 20.03 13.38 21.94
CA VAL A 380 19.33 12.11 22.16
C VAL A 380 18.75 11.99 23.58
N SER A 381 19.41 12.55 24.60
CA SER A 381 18.86 12.63 25.98
C SER A 381 17.57 13.44 26.04
N SER A 382 17.44 14.50 25.23
CA SER A 382 16.21 15.31 25.20
C SER A 382 15.00 14.56 24.64
N CYS A 383 15.23 13.44 23.94
CA CYS A 383 14.20 12.57 23.40
C CYS A 383 13.85 11.40 24.35
N SER A 384 14.43 11.32 25.56
CA SER A 384 14.11 10.24 26.49
C SER A 384 12.64 10.30 26.91
N GLY A 385 11.95 9.15 26.86
CA GLY A 385 10.50 9.05 27.11
C GLY A 385 9.61 9.47 25.94
N HIS A 386 10.17 9.94 24.81
CA HIS A 386 9.41 10.19 23.59
C HIS A 386 8.90 8.88 22.98
N SER A 387 7.74 8.93 22.31
CA SER A 387 7.20 7.79 21.58
C SER A 387 6.63 8.22 20.23
N VAL A 388 6.95 7.43 19.21
CA VAL A 388 6.41 7.63 17.87
C VAL A 388 4.95 7.20 17.76
N SER A 389 4.23 7.78 16.80
CA SER A 389 2.93 7.30 16.39
C SER A 389 3.08 6.05 15.54
N ARG A 390 2.90 4.88 16.17
CA ARG A 390 2.90 3.57 15.49
C ARG A 390 1.72 3.34 14.54
N GLY A 391 0.68 4.14 14.65
CA GLY A 391 -0.49 4.09 13.79
C GLY A 391 -1.62 4.97 14.31
N ILE A 392 -2.75 4.88 13.63
CA ILE A 392 -4.00 5.58 13.97
C ILE A 392 -4.77 4.70 14.94
N ALA A 393 -5.13 5.22 16.12
CA ALA A 393 -6.03 4.53 17.03
C ALA A 393 -7.44 4.52 16.43
N TRP A 394 -7.96 3.34 16.11
CA TRP A 394 -9.28 3.17 15.50
C TRP A 394 -10.09 2.08 16.20
N SER A 395 -10.81 2.51 17.24
CA SER A 395 -11.63 1.65 18.07
C SER A 395 -12.93 1.24 17.37
N ARG A 396 -13.66 0.27 17.94
CA ARG A 396 -14.88 -0.29 17.33
C ARG A 396 -16.04 0.72 17.33
N GLU A 397 -16.02 1.72 18.21
CA GLU A 397 -17.05 2.76 18.31
C GLU A 397 -16.95 3.80 17.18
N LYS A 398 -15.82 3.85 16.48
CA LYS A 398 -15.60 4.78 15.37
C LYS A 398 -16.50 4.45 14.19
N SER A 399 -17.16 5.45 13.66
CA SER A 399 -18.06 5.32 12.51
C SER A 399 -17.33 5.49 11.17
N ALA A 400 -17.90 4.93 10.11
CA ALA A 400 -17.35 5.06 8.76
C ALA A 400 -17.29 6.52 8.25
N THR A 401 -18.16 7.40 8.76
CA THR A 401 -18.21 8.82 8.37
C THR A 401 -17.07 9.65 8.99
N GLU A 402 -16.48 9.20 10.09
CA GLU A 402 -15.29 9.83 10.69
C GLU A 402 -14.01 9.56 9.89
N ALA A 403 -13.99 8.47 9.11
CA ALA A 403 -12.85 8.05 8.31
C ALA A 403 -12.69 8.92 7.05
N THR A 404 -12.17 10.13 7.24
CA THR A 404 -11.94 11.09 6.17
C THR A 404 -10.45 11.23 5.87
N VAL A 405 -10.11 11.59 4.63
CA VAL A 405 -8.73 11.91 4.24
C VAL A 405 -8.14 13.02 5.12
N GLU A 406 -8.96 14.00 5.48
CA GLU A 406 -8.58 15.11 6.36
C GLU A 406 -8.28 14.64 7.80
N PHE A 407 -9.03 13.65 8.31
CA PHE A 407 -8.70 13.02 9.59
C PHE A 407 -7.33 12.33 9.55
N VAL A 408 -7.06 11.56 8.50
CA VAL A 408 -5.77 10.87 8.31
C VAL A 408 -4.63 11.89 8.20
N MET A 409 -4.76 12.89 7.33
CA MET A 409 -3.74 13.94 7.15
C MET A 409 -3.49 14.74 8.43
N ARG A 410 -4.55 15.03 9.21
CA ARG A 410 -4.41 15.69 10.52
C ARG A 410 -3.65 14.83 11.51
N HIS A 411 -3.94 13.54 11.61
CA HIS A 411 -3.19 12.62 12.48
C HIS A 411 -1.72 12.56 12.08
N LEU A 412 -1.44 12.47 10.77
CA LEU A 412 -0.06 12.45 10.27
C LEU A 412 0.70 13.73 10.65
N ARG A 413 0.07 14.91 10.57
CA ARG A 413 0.71 16.19 10.88
C ARG A 413 0.84 16.50 12.38
N SER A 414 0.02 15.91 13.23
CA SER A 414 -0.06 16.28 14.66
C SER A 414 0.75 15.40 15.59
N ARG A 415 1.30 14.29 15.09
CA ARG A 415 2.07 13.32 15.86
C ARG A 415 3.31 12.93 15.09
N ASP A 416 4.33 12.45 15.81
CA ASP A 416 5.55 11.91 15.21
C ASP A 416 5.26 10.61 14.43
N SER A 417 4.69 10.77 13.24
CA SER A 417 4.21 9.71 12.34
C SER A 417 5.22 9.41 11.23
N THR A 418 6.21 10.28 11.08
CA THR A 418 7.21 10.29 10.00
C THR A 418 8.55 9.78 10.53
N TRP A 419 8.56 8.51 10.90
CA TRP A 419 9.72 7.85 11.51
C TRP A 419 10.15 6.58 10.74
N LYS A 420 9.38 6.16 9.74
CA LYS A 420 9.72 5.05 8.83
C LYS A 420 9.84 5.52 7.39
N PHE A 421 10.97 5.21 6.75
CA PHE A 421 11.26 5.61 5.39
C PHE A 421 11.84 4.46 4.58
N CYS A 422 11.47 4.39 3.31
CA CYS A 422 12.21 3.65 2.31
C CYS A 422 12.91 4.64 1.37
N PHE A 423 14.19 4.42 1.11
CA PHE A 423 15.03 5.24 0.25
C PHE A 423 15.56 4.44 -0.93
N PHE A 424 15.84 5.14 -2.01
CA PHE A 424 16.59 4.64 -3.15
C PHE A 424 18.01 5.20 -3.12
N PHE A 425 19.01 4.34 -3.08
CA PHE A 425 20.42 4.72 -3.19
C PHE A 425 21.16 3.76 -4.12
N ASP A 426 22.03 4.28 -4.99
CA ASP A 426 22.86 3.43 -5.87
C ASP A 426 23.81 2.52 -5.08
N GLN A 427 24.18 2.94 -3.86
CA GLN A 427 25.02 2.19 -2.93
C GLN A 427 24.51 2.41 -1.50
N GLN A 428 24.74 1.42 -0.63
CA GLN A 428 24.39 1.56 0.79
C GLN A 428 25.15 2.72 1.42
N PRO A 429 24.46 3.71 2.01
CA PRO A 429 25.10 4.72 2.84
C PRO A 429 25.83 4.04 4.00
N LYS A 430 27.13 4.34 4.19
CA LYS A 430 27.88 3.84 5.34
C LYS A 430 27.95 4.92 6.40
N LEU A 431 27.48 4.63 7.61
CA LEU A 431 27.56 5.54 8.74
C LEU A 431 28.84 5.23 9.54
N GLU A 432 30.01 5.54 8.98
CA GLU A 432 31.32 5.14 9.54
C GLU A 432 31.64 5.75 10.92
N PHE A 433 30.92 6.80 11.28
CA PHE A 433 31.00 7.45 12.60
C PHE A 433 30.13 6.76 13.66
N LEU A 434 29.36 5.73 13.29
CA LEU A 434 28.75 4.78 14.23
C LEU A 434 29.70 3.61 14.46
N THR A 435 29.68 3.07 15.68
CA THR A 435 30.57 1.98 16.08
C THR A 435 29.85 0.63 16.15
N GLY A 436 30.63 -0.47 16.02
CA GLY A 436 30.16 -1.85 16.22
C GLY A 436 28.98 -2.26 15.34
N ALA A 437 28.08 -3.07 15.90
CA ALA A 437 26.96 -3.65 15.19
C ALA A 437 25.89 -2.63 14.78
N LEU A 438 25.84 -1.44 15.38
CA LEU A 438 24.89 -0.39 14.99
C LEU A 438 25.15 0.10 13.57
N ARG A 439 26.41 0.12 13.13
CA ARG A 439 26.77 0.43 11.74
C ARG A 439 26.16 -0.56 10.75
N GLU A 440 26.02 -1.83 11.14
CA GLU A 440 25.45 -2.89 10.29
C GLU A 440 23.91 -2.88 10.31
N CYS A 441 23.30 -2.26 11.32
CA CYS A 441 21.85 -2.09 11.42
C CYS A 441 21.32 -0.94 10.54
N PHE A 442 22.14 0.06 10.20
CA PHE A 442 21.66 1.31 9.59
C PHE A 442 22.43 1.78 8.34
N PRO A 443 21.73 2.08 7.23
CA PRO A 443 20.34 1.72 6.96
C PRO A 443 20.19 0.23 6.64
N LEU A 444 19.02 -0.35 6.93
CA LEU A 444 18.72 -1.74 6.64
C LEU A 444 18.53 -1.92 5.12
N ARG A 445 19.32 -2.79 4.50
CA ARG A 445 19.13 -3.15 3.08
C ARG A 445 17.90 -4.05 2.94
N LEU A 446 16.97 -3.71 2.06
CA LEU A 446 15.81 -4.56 1.81
C LEU A 446 16.23 -5.84 1.06
N SER A 447 15.89 -6.99 1.63
CA SER A 447 16.21 -8.32 1.09
C SER A 447 15.86 -8.45 -0.39
N GLY A 448 16.83 -8.83 -1.22
CA GLY A 448 16.62 -8.99 -2.67
C GLY A 448 16.76 -7.71 -3.48
N SER A 449 17.17 -6.59 -2.87
CA SER A 449 17.56 -5.36 -3.58
C SER A 449 18.97 -4.91 -3.24
N ALA A 450 19.68 -4.37 -4.25
CA ALA A 450 20.96 -3.69 -4.06
C ALA A 450 20.80 -2.18 -3.80
N VAL A 451 19.61 -1.63 -4.05
CA VAL A 451 19.38 -0.17 -4.16
C VAL A 451 18.26 0.38 -3.27
N TYR A 452 17.51 -0.48 -2.59
CA TYR A 452 16.44 -0.07 -1.67
C TYR A 452 16.87 -0.26 -0.22
N PHE A 453 16.70 0.80 0.57
CA PHE A 453 17.12 0.86 1.95
C PHE A 453 15.99 1.35 2.84
N TYR A 454 15.87 0.77 4.02
CA TYR A 454 14.88 1.10 5.02
C TYR A 454 15.53 1.77 6.22
N MET A 455 14.86 2.78 6.75
CA MET A 455 15.25 3.49 7.95
C MET A 455 14.05 3.65 8.88
N ASN A 456 14.19 3.12 10.09
CA ASN A 456 13.36 3.36 11.24
C ASN A 456 14.13 4.31 12.18
N PHE A 457 13.72 5.57 12.20
CA PHE A 457 14.37 6.61 12.99
C PHE A 457 14.09 6.51 14.49
N ASP A 458 13.00 5.85 14.91
CA ASP A 458 12.77 5.53 16.33
C ASP A 458 13.79 4.50 16.84
N ALA A 459 13.99 3.44 16.05
CA ALA A 459 15.01 2.43 16.30
C ALA A 459 16.42 3.05 16.29
N LEU A 460 16.71 3.97 15.37
CA LEU A 460 17.98 4.69 15.33
C LEU A 460 18.18 5.57 16.56
N LEU A 461 17.15 6.29 17.04
CA LEU A 461 17.23 7.05 18.29
C LEU A 461 17.53 6.15 19.48
N TRP A 462 16.89 4.98 19.58
CA TRP A 462 17.21 4.00 20.63
C TRP A 462 18.66 3.51 20.52
N ALA A 463 19.10 3.13 19.33
CA ALA A 463 20.48 2.71 19.07
C ALA A 463 21.51 3.77 19.50
N LEU A 464 21.30 5.03 19.13
CA LEU A 464 22.18 6.14 19.51
C LEU A 464 22.20 6.38 21.03
N ARG A 465 21.08 6.23 21.72
CA ARG A 465 21.01 6.37 23.19
C ARG A 465 21.76 5.27 23.92
N LEU A 466 21.72 4.04 23.38
CA LEU A 466 22.49 2.91 23.88
C LEU A 466 24.00 3.13 23.66
N GLU A 467 24.41 3.57 22.47
CA GLU A 467 25.82 3.84 22.13
C GLU A 467 26.39 4.99 22.96
N LEU A 468 25.61 6.06 23.16
CA LEU A 468 26.02 7.24 23.90
C LEU A 468 25.81 7.13 25.41
N ARG A 469 25.21 6.03 25.89
CA ARG A 469 24.95 5.75 27.32
C ARG A 469 24.11 6.84 27.99
N THR A 470 23.11 7.34 27.28
CA THR A 470 22.26 8.44 27.77
C THR A 470 21.03 7.96 28.53
N ASP A 471 20.59 6.72 28.29
CA ASP A 471 19.51 6.10 29.08
C ASP A 471 20.09 5.18 30.16
N GLY A 472 19.35 5.04 31.27
CA GLY A 472 19.70 4.10 32.32
C GLY A 472 19.50 2.64 31.88
N GLU A 473 20.28 1.73 32.45
CA GLU A 473 20.23 0.29 32.16
C GLU A 473 18.82 -0.30 32.23
N ALA A 474 18.04 0.07 33.24
CA ALA A 474 16.65 -0.37 33.38
C ALA A 474 15.77 0.03 32.18
N SER A 475 15.93 1.26 31.68
CA SER A 475 15.14 1.75 30.54
C SER A 475 15.53 1.03 29.25
N ALA A 476 16.81 0.71 29.06
CA ALA A 476 17.28 -0.09 27.93
C ALA A 476 16.70 -1.52 27.98
N GLN A 477 16.73 -2.16 29.14
CA GLN A 477 16.16 -3.50 29.34
C GLN A 477 14.63 -3.52 29.12
N ASP A 478 13.93 -2.48 29.58
CA ASP A 478 12.49 -2.34 29.36
C ASP A 478 12.15 -2.23 27.88
N TRP A 479 12.91 -1.44 27.11
CA TRP A 479 12.73 -1.34 25.67
C TRP A 479 13.04 -2.66 24.94
N ILE A 480 14.14 -3.34 25.30
CA ILE A 480 14.49 -4.64 24.71
C ILE A 480 13.38 -5.67 24.96
N ARG A 481 12.84 -5.72 26.17
CA ARG A 481 11.75 -6.62 26.53
C ARG A 481 10.47 -6.28 25.78
N ASP A 482 10.10 -5.01 25.75
CA ASP A 482 8.94 -4.49 25.03
C ASP A 482 8.97 -4.85 23.53
N VAL A 483 10.09 -4.64 22.85
CA VAL A 483 10.23 -5.02 21.43
C VAL A 483 10.28 -6.55 21.25
N ALA A 484 10.86 -7.31 22.17
CA ALA A 484 10.88 -8.77 22.04
C ALA A 484 9.48 -9.41 22.20
N GLU A 485 8.60 -8.81 23.00
CA GLU A 485 7.27 -9.33 23.32
C GLU A 485 6.16 -8.77 22.42
N ARG A 486 6.37 -7.59 21.83
CA ARG A 486 5.38 -6.89 21.02
C ARG A 486 5.13 -7.58 19.67
N GLU A 487 3.86 -7.83 19.35
CA GLU A 487 3.43 -8.50 18.12
C GLU A 487 3.80 -7.74 16.82
N ASN A 488 3.83 -6.40 16.89
CA ASN A 488 4.08 -5.52 15.75
C ASN A 488 5.48 -4.88 15.75
N SER A 489 6.45 -5.54 16.39
CA SER A 489 7.85 -5.10 16.39
C SER A 489 8.42 -5.01 14.98
N ASP A 490 9.19 -3.95 14.75
CA ASP A 490 9.79 -3.67 13.46
C ASP A 490 11.07 -4.49 13.25
N GLU A 491 11.34 -4.87 12.00
CA GLU A 491 12.51 -5.71 11.67
C GLU A 491 13.83 -5.06 12.10
N GLN A 492 13.96 -3.74 11.96
CA GLN A 492 15.17 -3.02 12.37
C GLN A 492 15.28 -2.88 13.90
N GLU A 493 14.16 -2.82 14.63
CA GLU A 493 14.17 -2.88 16.11
C GLU A 493 14.67 -4.24 16.59
N LEU A 494 14.19 -5.33 15.98
CA LEU A 494 14.63 -6.70 16.28
C LEU A 494 16.11 -6.90 15.96
N GLN A 495 16.62 -6.34 14.86
CA GLN A 495 18.04 -6.43 14.48
C GLN A 495 18.96 -5.75 15.50
N ILE A 496 18.55 -4.61 16.07
CA ILE A 496 19.31 -3.94 17.14
C ILE A 496 19.39 -4.85 18.37
N ILE A 497 18.27 -5.44 18.78
CA ILE A 497 18.23 -6.31 19.97
C ILE A 497 19.10 -7.55 19.77
N ASP A 498 19.05 -8.13 18.57
CA ASP A 498 19.88 -9.27 18.23
C ASP A 498 21.37 -8.89 18.26
N SER A 499 21.71 -7.71 17.74
CA SER A 499 23.07 -7.16 17.79
C SER A 499 23.56 -6.94 19.22
N CYS A 500 22.71 -6.37 20.08
CA CYS A 500 23.00 -6.18 21.51
C CYS A 500 23.22 -7.51 22.26
N ARG A 501 22.65 -8.63 21.77
CA ARG A 501 22.85 -9.97 22.33
C ARG A 501 24.16 -10.61 21.87
N HIS A 502 24.55 -10.43 20.61
CA HIS A 502 25.69 -11.11 19.99
C HIS A 502 27.05 -10.47 20.28
N GLU A 503 27.14 -9.15 20.42
CA GLU A 503 28.43 -8.45 20.48
C GLU A 503 29.12 -8.46 21.86
N HIS A 504 28.66 -9.24 22.84
CA HIS A 504 28.98 -8.97 24.25
C HIS A 504 28.70 -7.50 24.64
N THR A 505 27.80 -6.82 23.92
CA THR A 505 27.29 -5.48 24.24
C THR A 505 26.47 -5.50 25.54
N LEU A 506 26.22 -6.67 26.13
CA LEU A 506 25.83 -6.84 27.53
C LEU A 506 26.91 -6.40 28.53
N ASN A 507 28.15 -6.10 28.11
CA ASN A 507 29.10 -5.33 28.92
C ASN A 507 28.77 -3.83 28.99
N ILE A 508 27.76 -3.34 28.25
CA ILE A 508 27.13 -2.04 28.48
C ILE A 508 26.18 -2.09 29.72
N CYS A 509 25.91 -3.30 30.25
CA CYS A 509 25.10 -3.59 31.45
C CYS A 509 25.82 -4.49 32.50
N GLY A 510 27.13 -4.71 32.38
CA GLY A 510 27.95 -5.34 33.44
C GLY A 510 27.87 -6.87 33.62
N LEU A 511 27.84 -7.68 32.55
CA LEU A 511 27.98 -9.15 32.66
C LEU A 511 29.07 -9.71 31.71
N GLU A 512 30.04 -10.42 32.29
CA GLU A 512 31.23 -10.99 31.62
C GLU A 512 30.97 -12.23 30.75
N ALA A 513 31.71 -12.36 29.66
CA ALA A 513 32.09 -13.63 29.02
C ALA A 513 33.37 -13.46 28.15
N PRO A 514 34.13 -14.54 27.84
CA PRO A 514 35.59 -14.57 27.74
C PRO A 514 36.16 -14.21 26.34
N PRO A 515 37.49 -14.00 26.19
CA PRO A 515 38.06 -13.14 25.14
C PRO A 515 38.55 -13.88 23.89
N ASN A 516 38.43 -13.23 22.72
CA ASN A 516 39.53 -12.86 21.80
C ASN A 516 39.04 -12.58 20.36
N VAL A 517 39.55 -11.50 19.73
CA VAL A 517 40.43 -11.45 18.53
C VAL A 517 40.35 -10.05 17.86
N GLU A 518 41.53 -9.55 17.44
CA GLU A 518 41.86 -8.19 17.00
C GLU A 518 41.65 -7.85 15.50
N SER A 519 41.34 -6.56 15.28
CA SER A 519 41.87 -5.56 14.31
C SER A 519 41.74 -5.69 12.78
N GLY A 520 41.49 -4.53 12.15
CA GLY A 520 41.79 -4.23 10.74
C GLY A 520 41.24 -2.86 10.27
N GLU A 521 42.11 -1.85 10.15
CA GLU A 521 41.82 -0.50 9.63
C GLU A 521 41.60 -0.49 8.10
N ALA A 522 40.67 0.36 7.63
CA ALA A 522 40.71 0.96 6.29
C ALA A 522 39.83 2.23 6.21
N THR A 523 40.40 3.28 5.60
CA THR A 523 39.92 4.67 5.55
C THR A 523 39.04 4.98 4.32
N ILE A 524 37.89 5.62 4.56
CA ILE A 524 37.09 6.60 3.78
C ILE A 524 36.76 6.29 2.30
N HIS A 525 35.45 6.18 2.01
CA HIS A 525 34.72 7.00 1.01
C HIS A 525 33.21 6.71 1.13
N VAL A 526 32.44 7.68 1.63
CA VAL A 526 30.97 7.66 1.67
C VAL A 526 30.44 8.88 0.95
N VAL A 527 29.85 8.68 -0.23
CA VAL A 527 29.00 9.70 -0.88
C VAL A 527 27.87 9.02 -1.62
N ARG A 528 26.66 9.13 -1.06
CA ARG A 528 25.42 9.53 -1.77
C ARG A 528 24.27 9.71 -0.76
N VAL A 529 23.85 10.90 -0.31
CA VAL A 529 24.39 12.27 -0.22
C VAL A 529 25.18 12.83 -1.42
N HIS A 530 24.66 12.72 -2.65
CA HIS A 530 25.41 13.20 -3.82
C HIS A 530 25.34 14.72 -4.06
N GLN A 531 24.60 15.49 -3.26
CA GLN A 531 24.51 16.94 -3.42
C GLN A 531 25.27 17.73 -2.34
N ILE A 532 26.22 17.11 -1.62
CA ILE A 532 27.11 17.81 -0.68
C ILE A 532 28.31 18.50 -1.38
N SER A 533 28.70 18.11 -2.60
CA SER A 533 29.92 18.67 -3.22
C SER A 533 29.72 20.04 -3.86
N THR A 534 28.56 20.33 -4.45
CA THR A 534 28.38 21.57 -5.23
C THR A 534 27.95 22.77 -4.38
N ALA A 535 27.51 22.54 -3.13
CA ALA A 535 27.16 23.61 -2.19
C ALA A 535 28.33 24.03 -1.28
N LEU A 536 29.49 23.36 -1.37
CA LEU A 536 30.68 23.64 -0.56
C LEU A 536 31.92 24.01 -1.40
N GLU A 537 31.75 24.16 -2.73
CA GLU A 537 32.74 24.79 -3.62
C GLU A 537 32.31 26.21 -4.06
N ALA A 538 31.30 26.80 -3.40
CA ALA A 538 30.87 28.19 -3.59
C ALA A 538 30.99 29.01 -2.30
#